data_AF-A0A924M179-F1
#
_entry.id   AF-A0A924M179-F1
#
_cell.length_a   1.000
_cell.length_b   1.000
_cell.length_c   1.000
_cell.angle_alpha   90.00
_cell.angle_beta   90.00
_cell.angle_gamma   90.00
#
_symmetry.space_group_name_H-M   'P 1'
#
loop_
_entity.id
_entity.type
_entity.pdbx_description
1 polymer ?
#
loop_
_entity_poly.entity_id
_entity_poly.type
_entity_poly.pdbx_seq_one_letter_code
_entity_poly.pdbx_strand_id
1 'polypeptide(L)'
;MTETSTTNDTDALARLAARVEQLEARVAALEKAPAPATSPSATRNRTISGSSGAGAGGTLAGLAPGWTVPYELATLERADSWIEIHEHSARPHLHRMIREVVETEGPITEALVLRRIREVWGLRRAGARVKDTFDQALRQLSYGGKLDRSADGVITLDGNDVAAVRVPTADEATKRAVDEIPPGELELALLLTARDAGALDADDLTMQVAKTFGWTRRGAEIQATLDARLEALVARGSLTRAGTNIKHASE
;
A
#
# COMPACT_ATOMS: atom_id res chain seq x y z
N MET A 1 29.47 15.74 22.33
CA MET A 1 29.04 15.33 20.98
C MET A 1 27.92 14.30 21.12
N THR A 2 26.71 14.73 21.45
CA THR A 2 25.51 13.87 21.60
C THR A 2 24.24 14.68 21.39
N GLU A 3 24.16 15.49 20.32
CA GLU A 3 22.98 16.35 20.06
C GLU A 3 22.27 16.05 18.73
N THR A 4 22.79 15.17 17.88
CA THR A 4 22.20 14.90 16.56
C THR A 4 21.17 13.75 16.56
N SER A 5 21.15 12.89 17.58
CA SER A 5 20.24 11.73 17.60
C SER A 5 18.81 12.06 18.04
N THR A 6 18.65 13.01 18.96
CA THR A 6 17.33 13.34 19.55
C THR A 6 16.44 14.12 18.58
N THR A 7 17.04 14.96 17.73
CA THR A 7 16.33 15.83 16.78
C THR A 7 15.65 15.04 15.66
N ASN A 8 16.29 13.98 15.15
CA ASN A 8 15.72 13.13 14.11
C ASN A 8 14.54 12.28 14.63
N ASP A 9 14.61 11.80 15.87
CA ASP A 9 13.50 11.03 16.48
C ASP A 9 12.28 11.90 16.76
N THR A 10 12.48 13.16 17.19
CA THR A 10 11.38 14.11 17.37
C THR A 10 10.71 14.49 16.04
N ASP A 11 11.48 14.62 14.96
CA ASP A 11 10.96 14.94 13.64
C ASP A 11 10.18 13.76 13.03
N ALA A 12 10.65 12.53 13.29
CA ALA A 12 9.95 11.30 12.93
C ALA A 12 8.64 11.14 13.72
N LEU A 13 8.64 11.42 15.03
CA LEU A 13 7.44 11.39 15.87
C LEU A 13 6.40 12.42 15.43
N ALA A 14 6.85 13.64 15.10
CA ALA A 14 5.98 14.71 14.64
C ALA A 14 5.30 14.36 13.29
N ARG A 15 6.05 13.75 12.37
CA ARG A 15 5.52 13.26 11.10
C ARG A 15 4.52 12.11 11.29
N LEU A 16 4.79 11.18 12.20
CA LEU A 16 3.87 10.10 12.57
C LEU A 16 2.60 10.62 13.25
N ALA A 17 2.69 11.64 14.09
CA ALA A 17 1.52 12.26 14.72
C ALA A 17 0.63 12.99 13.68
N ALA A 18 1.24 13.81 12.81
CA ALA A 18 0.54 14.49 11.73
C ALA A 18 -0.14 13.50 10.77
N ARG A 19 0.49 12.34 10.55
CA ARG A 19 -0.04 11.25 9.73
C ARG A 19 -1.35 10.68 10.28
N VAL A 20 -1.42 10.51 11.58
CA VAL A 20 -2.57 9.91 12.27
C VAL A 20 -3.73 10.90 12.33
N GLU A 21 -3.46 12.16 12.64
CA GLU A 21 -4.47 13.22 12.63
C GLU A 21 -5.16 13.33 11.25
N GLN A 22 -4.40 13.19 10.17
CA GLN A 22 -4.97 13.13 8.82
C GLN A 22 -5.84 11.89 8.56
N LEU A 23 -5.50 10.73 9.12
CA LEU A 23 -6.31 9.52 8.97
C LEU A 23 -7.61 9.63 9.76
N GLU A 24 -7.55 10.14 10.99
CA GLU A 24 -8.71 10.37 11.85
C GLU A 24 -9.67 11.42 11.26
N ALA A 25 -9.14 12.54 10.77
CA ALA A 25 -9.94 13.56 10.06
C ALA A 25 -10.63 12.99 8.81
N ARG A 26 -10.03 12.00 8.14
CA ARG A 26 -10.61 11.34 6.96
C ARG A 26 -11.70 10.34 7.34
N VAL A 27 -11.53 9.57 8.42
CA VAL A 27 -12.58 8.69 8.96
C VAL A 27 -13.84 9.51 9.27
N ALA A 28 -13.66 10.69 9.88
CA ALA A 28 -14.73 11.65 10.14
C ALA A 28 -15.32 12.29 8.85
N ALA A 29 -14.52 12.48 7.80
CA ALA A 29 -15.03 12.96 6.50
C ALA A 29 -15.89 11.90 5.79
N LEU A 30 -15.50 10.61 5.87
CA LEU A 30 -16.27 9.49 5.33
C LEU A 30 -17.61 9.27 6.06
N GLU A 31 -17.75 9.71 7.31
CA GLU A 31 -19.04 9.73 8.03
C GLU A 31 -20.09 10.66 7.39
N LYS A 32 -19.64 11.73 6.72
CA LYS A 32 -20.52 12.76 6.16
C LYS A 32 -20.78 12.58 4.66
N ALA A 33 -20.06 11.69 3.99
CA ALA A 33 -20.21 11.45 2.57
C ALA A 33 -21.38 10.49 2.27
N PRO A 34 -22.31 10.83 1.35
CA PRO A 34 -23.29 9.88 0.88
C PRO A 34 -22.61 8.73 0.12
N ALA A 35 -23.15 7.51 0.24
CA ALA A 35 -22.63 6.31 -0.40
C ALA A 35 -22.35 6.55 -1.91
N PRO A 36 -21.20 6.10 -2.46
CA PRO A 36 -20.85 6.38 -3.84
C PRO A 36 -21.84 5.70 -4.79
N ALA A 37 -22.47 6.52 -5.63
CA ALA A 37 -23.31 6.05 -6.72
C ALA A 37 -22.46 5.27 -7.74
N THR A 38 -22.76 3.98 -7.89
CA THR A 38 -22.18 3.13 -8.94
C THR A 38 -22.62 3.64 -10.31
N SER A 39 -21.71 4.25 -11.05
CA SER A 39 -21.95 4.60 -12.46
C SER A 39 -21.64 3.40 -13.36
N PRO A 40 -22.56 2.98 -14.25
CA PRO A 40 -22.30 1.89 -15.18
C PRO A 40 -21.55 2.43 -16.39
N SER A 41 -20.27 2.08 -16.55
CA SER A 41 -19.54 2.41 -17.77
C SER A 41 -19.68 1.30 -18.80
N ALA A 42 -20.15 1.71 -19.97
CA ALA A 42 -20.73 0.88 -21.01
C ALA A 42 -19.72 -0.01 -21.76
N THR A 43 -20.15 -1.24 -21.97
CA THR A 43 -19.60 -2.29 -22.82
C THR A 43 -19.28 -1.82 -24.25
N ARG A 44 -18.06 -2.08 -24.72
CA ARG A 44 -17.79 -2.35 -26.14
C ARG A 44 -17.12 -3.71 -26.27
N ASN A 45 -17.93 -4.69 -26.67
CA ASN A 45 -17.51 -6.03 -27.05
C ASN A 45 -16.59 -6.00 -28.27
N ARG A 46 -15.50 -6.76 -28.21
CA ARG A 46 -14.89 -7.34 -29.41
C ARG A 46 -14.75 -8.84 -29.21
N THR A 47 -15.44 -9.55 -30.09
CA THR A 47 -15.62 -10.99 -30.20
C THR A 47 -14.28 -11.71 -30.36
N ILE A 48 -14.01 -12.73 -29.54
CA ILE A 48 -13.18 -13.86 -29.95
C ILE A 48 -13.84 -15.14 -29.44
N SER A 49 -14.20 -15.99 -30.40
CA SER A 49 -14.79 -17.32 -30.22
C SER A 49 -13.67 -18.34 -30.00
N GLY A 50 -13.81 -19.26 -29.03
CA GLY A 50 -12.90 -20.41 -28.93
C GLY A 50 -12.76 -21.10 -27.56
N SER A 51 -13.66 -22.06 -27.32
CA SER A 51 -13.55 -23.30 -26.50
C SER A 51 -13.13 -23.27 -25.02
N SER A 52 -14.17 -23.46 -24.19
CA SER A 52 -14.31 -24.43 -23.08
C SER A 52 -13.07 -24.86 -22.26
N GLY A 53 -13.08 -24.42 -21.01
CA GLY A 53 -12.44 -25.10 -19.88
C GLY A 53 -13.05 -24.56 -18.59
N ALA A 54 -13.91 -25.35 -17.95
CA ALA A 54 -14.61 -25.00 -16.73
C ALA A 54 -13.61 -24.70 -15.59
N GLY A 55 -13.72 -23.50 -15.03
CA GLY A 55 -13.07 -23.11 -13.78
C GLY A 55 -13.94 -22.08 -13.11
N ALA A 56 -14.56 -22.47 -11.98
CA ALA A 56 -15.35 -21.59 -11.13
C ALA A 56 -14.45 -20.52 -10.51
N GLY A 57 -14.22 -19.42 -11.24
CA GLY A 57 -13.61 -18.19 -10.73
C GLY A 57 -14.69 -17.29 -10.18
N GLY A 58 -15.15 -17.57 -8.96
CA GLY A 58 -16.07 -16.70 -8.24
C GLY A 58 -15.45 -15.31 -8.08
N THR A 59 -16.16 -14.31 -8.59
CA THR A 59 -15.91 -12.88 -8.43
C THR A 59 -15.59 -12.52 -6.98
N LEU A 60 -14.34 -12.15 -6.68
CA LEU A 60 -13.94 -11.58 -5.38
C LEU A 60 -14.49 -10.17 -5.13
N ALA A 61 -15.13 -9.56 -6.14
CA ALA A 61 -15.65 -8.20 -6.07
C ALA A 61 -16.87 -8.01 -5.12
N GLY A 62 -17.46 -9.09 -4.61
CA GLY A 62 -18.67 -9.04 -3.76
C GLY A 62 -18.43 -9.15 -2.24
N LEU A 63 -17.19 -9.29 -1.79
CA LEU A 63 -16.85 -9.56 -0.37
C LEU A 63 -16.05 -8.45 0.31
N ALA A 64 -15.62 -7.41 -0.42
CA ALA A 64 -14.81 -6.34 0.14
C ALA A 64 -15.69 -5.27 0.81
N PRO A 65 -15.28 -4.72 1.96
CA PRO A 65 -16.00 -3.63 2.62
C PRO A 65 -16.17 -2.40 1.70
N GLY A 66 -17.26 -1.64 1.88
CA GLY A 66 -17.61 -0.52 0.99
C GLY A 66 -16.63 0.67 1.02
N TRP A 67 -15.74 0.73 2.01
CA TRP A 67 -14.67 1.73 2.11
C TRP A 67 -13.37 1.32 1.39
N THR A 68 -13.34 0.14 0.76
CA THR A 68 -12.21 -0.30 -0.04
C THR A 68 -12.32 0.18 -1.49
N VAL A 69 -11.17 0.33 -2.15
CA VAL A 69 -11.10 0.62 -3.58
C VAL A 69 -10.18 -0.41 -4.26
N PRO A 70 -10.40 -0.77 -5.53
CA PRO A 70 -9.51 -1.69 -6.23
C PRO A 70 -8.12 -1.06 -6.42
N TYR A 71 -7.08 -1.89 -6.34
CA TYR A 71 -5.71 -1.49 -6.64
C TYR A 71 -5.49 -1.36 -8.15
N GLU A 72 -4.94 -0.23 -8.59
CA GLU A 72 -4.61 0.05 -9.99
C GLU A 72 -3.12 -0.25 -10.26
N LEU A 73 -2.79 -0.77 -11.43
CA LEU A 73 -1.41 -1.11 -11.82
C LEU A 73 -0.83 -0.08 -12.77
N ALA A 74 0.41 0.34 -12.52
CA ALA A 74 1.16 1.12 -13.49
C ALA A 74 1.47 0.26 -14.72
N THR A 75 1.22 0.81 -15.91
CA THR A 75 1.61 0.18 -17.17
C THR A 75 2.97 0.73 -17.60
N LEU A 76 4.01 -0.10 -17.48
CA LEU A 76 5.38 0.30 -17.80
C LEU A 76 5.78 -0.19 -19.19
N GLU A 77 6.29 0.73 -20.00
CA GLU A 77 6.92 0.38 -21.28
C GLU A 77 8.25 -0.34 -21.05
N ARG A 78 8.48 -1.40 -21.82
CA ARG A 78 9.71 -2.19 -21.72
C ARG A 78 10.93 -1.33 -22.03
N ALA A 79 11.93 -1.37 -21.17
CA ALA A 79 13.24 -0.79 -21.48
C ALA A 79 13.92 -1.55 -22.63
N ASP A 80 14.76 -0.85 -23.38
CA ASP A 80 15.55 -1.44 -24.45
C ASP A 80 16.36 -2.63 -23.96
N SER A 81 16.27 -3.77 -24.66
CA SER A 81 16.75 -5.06 -24.16
C SER A 81 18.28 -5.16 -23.98
N TRP A 82 19.04 -4.21 -24.51
CA TRP A 82 20.50 -4.18 -24.41
C TRP A 82 21.02 -3.39 -23.21
N ILE A 83 20.16 -2.69 -22.46
CA ILE A 83 20.55 -1.93 -21.26
C ILE A 83 20.24 -2.78 -20.03
N GLU A 84 21.27 -3.21 -19.31
CA GLU A 84 21.06 -3.88 -18.04
C GLU A 84 20.66 -2.88 -16.93
N ILE A 85 19.69 -3.25 -16.09
CA ILE A 85 19.11 -2.37 -15.05
C ILE A 85 20.14 -1.72 -14.10
N HIS A 86 21.30 -2.34 -13.93
CA HIS A 86 22.33 -1.89 -13.00
C HIS A 86 23.40 -1.02 -13.68
N GLU A 87 23.32 -0.82 -14.99
CA GLU A 87 24.19 0.08 -15.71
C GLU A 87 23.81 1.54 -15.45
N HIS A 88 24.80 2.42 -15.59
CA HIS A 88 24.57 3.86 -15.49
C HIS A 88 23.61 4.37 -16.57
N SER A 89 23.64 3.75 -17.75
CA SER A 89 22.75 4.00 -18.90
C SER A 89 21.28 3.74 -18.58
N ALA A 90 20.96 2.88 -17.59
CA ALA A 90 19.59 2.58 -17.18
C ALA A 90 18.93 3.71 -16.36
N ARG A 91 19.71 4.66 -15.82
CA ARG A 91 19.20 5.67 -14.87
C ARG A 91 18.06 6.53 -15.42
N PRO A 92 18.10 7.06 -16.67
CA PRO A 92 16.97 7.82 -17.21
C PRO A 92 15.69 6.98 -17.28
N HIS A 93 15.80 5.69 -17.63
CA HIS A 93 14.67 4.77 -17.66
C HIS A 93 14.14 4.50 -16.24
N LEU A 94 15.03 4.29 -15.27
CA LEU A 94 14.65 4.17 -13.86
C LEU A 94 13.92 5.41 -13.36
N HIS A 95 14.41 6.61 -13.65
CA HIS A 95 13.76 7.85 -13.22
C HIS A 95 12.35 7.99 -13.78
N ARG A 96 12.17 7.70 -15.07
CA ARG A 96 10.86 7.72 -15.72
C ARG A 96 9.92 6.68 -15.10
N MET A 97 10.35 5.42 -15.01
CA MET A 97 9.50 4.33 -14.52
C MET A 97 9.15 4.47 -13.04
N ILE A 98 10.09 4.89 -12.19
CA ILE A 98 9.78 5.16 -10.77
C ILE A 98 8.65 6.18 -10.68
N ARG A 99 8.75 7.27 -11.44
CA ARG A 99 7.72 8.31 -11.46
C ARG A 99 6.37 7.76 -11.93
N GLU A 100 6.33 7.05 -13.06
CA GLU A 100 5.09 6.46 -13.59
C GLU A 100 4.43 5.50 -12.59
N VAL A 101 5.24 4.69 -11.91
CA VAL A 101 4.76 3.80 -10.84
C VAL A 101 4.18 4.63 -9.70
N VAL A 102 4.90 5.63 -9.18
CA VAL A 102 4.41 6.41 -8.03
C VAL A 102 3.19 7.28 -8.40
N GLU A 103 3.10 7.77 -9.64
CA GLU A 103 1.93 8.51 -10.13
C GLU A 103 0.66 7.66 -10.16
N THR A 104 0.78 6.36 -10.46
CA THR A 104 -0.38 5.46 -10.59
C THR A 104 -0.66 4.69 -9.31
N GLU A 105 0.39 4.17 -8.68
CA GLU A 105 0.33 3.25 -7.54
C GLU A 105 0.62 3.94 -6.20
N GLY A 106 0.97 5.23 -6.20
CA GLY A 106 1.27 6.00 -5.00
C GLY A 106 0.06 6.19 -4.07
N PRO A 107 0.25 6.25 -2.75
CA PRO A 107 1.48 5.98 -1.98
C PRO A 107 1.96 4.54 -2.13
N ILE A 108 3.25 4.29 -2.33
CA ILE A 108 3.75 2.93 -2.62
C ILE A 108 5.04 2.63 -1.88
N THR A 109 5.27 1.39 -1.45
CA THR A 109 6.52 1.03 -0.79
C THR A 109 7.67 0.91 -1.78
N GLU A 110 8.90 1.23 -1.35
CA GLU A 110 10.11 1.03 -2.15
C GLU A 110 10.26 -0.40 -2.67
N ALA A 111 9.89 -1.39 -1.85
CA ALA A 111 9.92 -2.80 -2.21
C ALA A 111 9.03 -3.09 -3.42
N LEU A 112 7.82 -2.52 -3.44
CA LEU A 112 6.88 -2.70 -4.53
C LEU A 112 7.35 -1.97 -5.80
N VAL A 113 7.85 -0.73 -5.68
CA VAL A 113 8.41 -0.01 -6.85
C VAL A 113 9.57 -0.79 -7.46
N LEU A 114 10.49 -1.31 -6.65
CA LEU A 114 11.58 -2.15 -7.11
C LEU A 114 11.08 -3.42 -7.79
N ARG A 115 10.01 -4.04 -7.26
CA ARG A 115 9.37 -5.21 -7.88
C ARG A 115 8.81 -4.86 -9.26
N ARG A 116 8.03 -3.79 -9.40
CA ARG A 116 7.46 -3.34 -10.68
C ARG A 116 8.54 -3.14 -11.72
N ILE A 117 9.60 -2.42 -11.36
CA ILE A 117 10.68 -2.09 -12.28
C ILE A 117 11.47 -3.33 -12.67
N ARG A 118 11.89 -4.17 -11.71
CA ARG A 118 12.71 -5.35 -12.05
C ARG A 118 11.97 -6.35 -12.95
N GLU A 119 10.64 -6.41 -12.83
CA GLU A 119 9.79 -7.26 -13.66
C GLU A 119 9.78 -6.81 -15.13
N VAL A 120 9.91 -5.51 -15.40
CA VAL A 120 10.08 -4.97 -16.77
C VAL A 120 11.35 -5.51 -17.44
N TRP A 121 12.43 -5.70 -16.67
CA TRP A 121 13.67 -6.34 -17.13
C TRP A 121 13.61 -7.88 -17.08
N GLY A 122 12.47 -8.49 -16.72
CA GLY A 122 12.33 -9.94 -16.60
C GLY A 122 13.11 -10.54 -15.43
N LEU A 123 13.53 -9.73 -14.46
CA LEU A 123 14.32 -10.17 -13.32
C LEU A 123 13.42 -10.68 -12.20
N ARG A 124 13.62 -11.93 -11.80
CA ARG A 124 12.90 -12.54 -10.66
C ARG A 124 13.34 -11.99 -9.30
N ARG A 125 14.57 -11.45 -9.19
CA ARG A 125 15.13 -10.91 -7.95
C ARG A 125 16.03 -9.72 -8.26
N ALA A 126 16.07 -8.75 -7.34
CA ALA A 126 17.04 -7.67 -7.38
C ALA A 126 18.25 -8.04 -6.51
N GLY A 127 19.40 -8.29 -7.15
CA GLY A 127 20.69 -8.44 -6.47
C GLY A 127 21.23 -7.10 -5.96
N ALA A 128 22.34 -7.12 -5.21
CA ALA A 128 22.93 -5.92 -4.59
C ALA A 128 23.11 -4.75 -5.59
N ARG A 129 23.72 -4.99 -6.74
CA ARG A 129 23.95 -3.95 -7.77
C ARG A 129 22.66 -3.31 -8.30
N VAL A 130 21.60 -4.12 -8.45
CA VAL A 130 20.29 -3.63 -8.90
C VAL A 130 19.67 -2.74 -7.82
N LYS A 131 19.71 -3.20 -6.56
CA LYS A 131 19.23 -2.44 -5.41
C LYS A 131 19.99 -1.12 -5.26
N ASP A 132 21.31 -1.14 -5.37
CA ASP A 132 22.14 0.05 -5.24
C ASP A 132 21.83 1.08 -6.34
N THR A 133 21.63 0.61 -7.57
CA THR A 133 21.29 1.49 -8.70
C THR A 133 19.90 2.09 -8.55
N PHE A 134 18.93 1.28 -8.13
CA PHE A 134 17.57 1.71 -7.84
C PHE A 134 17.52 2.74 -6.69
N ASP A 135 18.20 2.47 -5.58
CA ASP A 135 18.25 3.36 -4.42
C ASP A 135 19.00 4.67 -4.72
N GLN A 136 20.02 4.64 -5.58
CA GLN A 136 20.62 5.86 -6.14
C GLN A 136 19.62 6.68 -6.97
N ALA A 137 18.83 6.03 -7.82
CA ALA A 137 17.80 6.69 -8.63
C ALA A 137 16.71 7.32 -7.76
N LEU A 138 16.23 6.59 -6.74
CA LEU A 138 15.27 7.12 -5.76
C LEU A 138 15.81 8.35 -5.04
N ARG A 139 17.05 8.28 -4.50
CA ARG A 139 17.68 9.44 -3.84
C ARG A 139 17.72 10.66 -4.76
N GLN A 140 18.10 10.48 -6.03
CA GLN A 140 18.18 11.60 -6.98
C GLN A 140 16.82 12.23 -7.26
N LEU A 141 15.76 11.43 -7.36
CA LEU A 141 14.39 11.94 -7.51
C LEU A 141 13.91 12.68 -6.25
N SER A 142 14.19 12.15 -5.06
CA SER A 142 13.82 12.80 -3.80
C SER A 142 14.57 14.11 -3.56
N TYR A 143 15.89 14.15 -3.80
CA TYR A 143 16.67 15.40 -3.71
C TYR A 143 16.20 16.46 -4.70
N GLY A 144 15.66 16.04 -5.86
CA GLY A 144 15.08 16.95 -6.84
C GLY A 144 13.69 17.47 -6.48
N GLY A 145 13.15 17.12 -5.30
CA GLY A 145 11.78 17.50 -4.87
C GLY A 145 10.69 16.87 -5.74
N LYS A 146 10.99 15.77 -6.43
CA LYS A 146 10.05 15.12 -7.36
C LYS A 146 9.21 14.03 -6.70
N LEU A 147 9.69 13.50 -5.58
CA LEU A 147 9.10 12.40 -4.81
C LEU A 147 9.45 12.59 -3.33
N ASP A 148 8.52 12.28 -2.45
CA ASP A 148 8.82 12.18 -1.02
C ASP A 148 9.07 10.74 -0.63
N ARG A 149 10.07 10.53 0.23
CA ARG A 149 10.47 9.22 0.77
C ARG A 149 10.35 9.27 2.28
N SER A 150 9.41 8.52 2.85
CA SER A 150 9.25 8.43 4.30
C SER A 150 10.32 7.53 4.92
N ALA A 151 10.50 7.64 6.24
CA ALA A 151 11.41 6.77 6.99
C ALA A 151 10.99 5.29 6.93
N ASP A 152 9.68 5.03 6.78
CA ASP A 152 9.10 3.68 6.63
C ASP A 152 9.19 3.14 5.20
N GLY A 153 9.91 3.81 4.30
CA GLY A 153 10.11 3.38 2.92
C GLY A 153 8.87 3.51 2.04
N VAL A 154 7.96 4.44 2.36
CA VAL A 154 6.83 4.80 1.50
C VAL A 154 7.24 5.96 0.60
N ILE A 155 6.89 5.86 -0.67
CA ILE A 155 7.13 6.86 -1.71
C ILE A 155 5.80 7.50 -2.11
N THR A 156 5.76 8.83 -2.16
CA THR A 156 4.57 9.62 -2.51
C THR A 156 4.91 10.76 -3.48
N LEU A 157 3.88 11.30 -4.14
CA LEU A 157 3.93 12.59 -4.83
C LEU A 157 3.49 13.69 -3.88
N ASP A 158 4.30 14.73 -3.70
CA ASP A 158 3.94 15.94 -2.95
C ASP A 158 3.44 15.66 -1.51
N GLY A 159 3.99 14.64 -0.85
CA GLY A 159 3.55 14.21 0.48
C GLY A 159 2.12 13.65 0.52
N ASN A 160 1.46 13.46 -0.63
CA ASN A 160 0.10 12.93 -0.68
C ASN A 160 0.08 11.52 -0.12
N ASP A 161 -0.75 11.34 0.90
CA ASP A 161 -0.70 10.16 1.73
C ASP A 161 -1.91 9.24 1.52
N VAL A 162 -1.88 8.06 2.16
CA VAL A 162 -2.89 7.02 1.97
C VAL A 162 -4.27 7.59 2.25
N ALA A 163 -5.13 7.49 1.23
CA ALA A 163 -6.49 8.01 1.23
C ALA A 163 -7.57 6.93 1.30
N ALA A 164 -7.21 5.70 0.92
CA ALA A 164 -8.13 4.58 0.84
C ALA A 164 -7.36 3.28 1.05
N VAL A 165 -8.06 2.24 1.51
CA VAL A 165 -7.52 0.89 1.56
C VAL A 165 -7.68 0.24 0.19
N ARG A 166 -6.56 -0.10 -0.45
CA ARG A 166 -6.58 -0.62 -1.82
C ARG A 166 -6.48 -2.15 -1.80
N VAL A 167 -7.45 -2.80 -2.42
CA VAL A 167 -7.57 -4.27 -2.38
C VAL A 167 -7.22 -4.89 -3.74
N PRO A 168 -6.70 -6.13 -3.76
CA PRO A 168 -6.36 -6.79 -5.02
C PRO A 168 -7.60 -7.01 -5.89
N THR A 169 -7.39 -7.02 -7.19
CA THR A 169 -8.39 -7.40 -8.20
C THR A 169 -8.21 -8.85 -8.62
N ALA A 170 -8.88 -9.28 -9.70
CA ALA A 170 -8.67 -10.60 -10.29
C ALA A 170 -7.27 -10.77 -10.93
N ASP A 171 -6.56 -9.67 -11.20
CA ASP A 171 -5.20 -9.73 -11.73
C ASP A 171 -4.19 -10.04 -10.60
N GLU A 172 -3.46 -11.15 -10.73
CA GLU A 172 -2.43 -11.57 -9.78
C GLU A 172 -1.35 -10.50 -9.54
N ALA A 173 -1.07 -9.63 -10.51
CA ALA A 173 -0.09 -8.56 -10.36
C ALA A 173 -0.54 -7.49 -9.34
N THR A 174 -1.85 -7.40 -9.04
CA THR A 174 -2.39 -6.51 -7.98
C THR A 174 -2.24 -7.09 -6.58
N LYS A 175 -1.88 -8.37 -6.44
CA LYS A 175 -1.60 -8.94 -5.12
C LYS A 175 -0.29 -8.39 -4.59
N ARG A 176 -0.34 -7.98 -3.32
CA ARG A 176 0.76 -7.36 -2.59
C ARG A 176 1.03 -8.18 -1.33
N ALA A 177 2.30 -8.42 -1.03
CA ALA A 177 2.72 -8.95 0.26
C ALA A 177 2.53 -7.89 1.35
N VAL A 178 2.58 -8.30 2.63
CA VAL A 178 2.31 -7.37 3.75
C VAL A 178 3.33 -6.24 3.84
N ASP A 179 4.60 -6.49 3.50
CA ASP A 179 5.69 -5.51 3.42
C ASP A 179 5.60 -4.60 2.18
N GLU A 180 4.71 -4.95 1.23
CA GLU A 180 4.41 -4.15 0.04
C GLU A 180 3.18 -3.25 0.23
N ILE A 181 2.47 -3.40 1.35
CA ILE A 181 1.38 -2.49 1.72
C ILE A 181 1.97 -1.31 2.50
N PRO A 182 1.72 -0.05 2.09
CA PRO A 182 2.06 1.10 2.91
C PRO A 182 1.50 0.97 4.33
N PRO A 183 2.26 1.27 5.38
CA PRO A 183 1.79 1.21 6.78
C PRO A 183 0.46 1.93 7.02
N GLY A 184 0.28 3.12 6.41
CA GLY A 184 -0.96 3.88 6.52
C GLY A 184 -2.18 3.16 5.95
N GLU A 185 -2.03 2.29 4.95
CA GLU A 185 -3.14 1.45 4.45
C GLU A 185 -3.51 0.36 5.44
N LEU A 186 -2.53 -0.28 6.08
CA LEU A 186 -2.77 -1.30 7.09
C LEU A 186 -3.47 -0.71 8.32
N GLU A 187 -3.00 0.46 8.77
CA GLU A 187 -3.57 1.16 9.92
C GLU A 187 -5.00 1.65 9.62
N LEU A 188 -5.23 2.21 8.43
CA LEU A 188 -6.57 2.60 8.00
C LEU A 188 -7.51 1.39 7.91
N ALA A 189 -7.04 0.26 7.41
CA ALA A 189 -7.84 -0.97 7.36
C ALA A 189 -8.21 -1.48 8.77
N LEU A 190 -7.28 -1.44 9.72
CA LEU A 190 -7.54 -1.81 11.12
C LEU A 190 -8.60 -0.89 11.74
N LEU A 191 -8.49 0.42 11.55
CA LEU A 191 -9.44 1.40 12.05
C LEU A 191 -10.85 1.18 11.49
N LEU A 192 -10.96 1.09 10.16
CA LEU A 192 -12.26 0.94 9.50
C LEU A 192 -12.90 -0.41 9.80
N THR A 193 -12.12 -1.48 9.92
CA THR A 193 -12.64 -2.80 10.32
C THR A 193 -13.14 -2.79 11.77
N ALA A 194 -12.38 -2.19 12.70
CA ALA A 194 -12.79 -2.07 14.10
C ALA A 194 -14.05 -1.20 14.25
N ARG A 195 -14.19 -0.15 13.44
CA ARG A 195 -15.37 0.70 13.37
C ARG A 195 -16.60 -0.09 12.90
N ASP A 196 -16.52 -0.79 11.78
CA ASP A 196 -17.67 -1.51 11.19
C ASP A 196 -18.17 -2.65 12.10
N ALA A 197 -17.25 -3.34 12.79
CA ALA A 197 -17.60 -4.45 13.67
C ALA A 197 -17.91 -4.03 15.12
N GLY A 198 -17.54 -2.81 15.51
CA GLY A 198 -17.74 -2.22 16.84
C GLY A 198 -16.81 -2.76 17.92
N ALA A 199 -16.82 -4.08 18.19
CA ALA A 199 -15.95 -4.73 19.15
C ALA A 199 -15.56 -6.14 18.71
N LEU A 200 -14.27 -6.36 18.50
CA LEU A 200 -13.69 -7.65 18.08
C LEU A 200 -12.49 -7.96 18.96
N ASP A 201 -12.15 -9.23 19.17
CA ASP A 201 -10.83 -9.53 19.68
C ASP A 201 -9.74 -9.19 18.65
N ALA A 202 -8.50 -9.04 19.12
CA ALA A 202 -7.38 -8.64 18.26
C ALA A 202 -7.09 -9.67 17.14
N ASP A 203 -7.29 -10.97 17.39
CA ASP A 203 -7.02 -12.02 16.41
C ASP A 203 -8.07 -12.00 15.30
N ASP A 204 -9.35 -11.85 15.65
CA ASP A 204 -10.44 -11.71 14.69
C ASP A 204 -10.31 -10.42 13.87
N LEU A 205 -9.94 -9.30 14.50
CA LEU A 205 -9.70 -8.03 13.81
C LEU A 205 -8.58 -8.16 12.76
N THR A 206 -7.42 -8.67 13.15
CA THR A 206 -6.29 -8.85 12.23
C THR A 206 -6.59 -9.88 11.14
N MET A 207 -7.36 -10.92 11.45
CA MET A 207 -7.83 -11.90 10.46
C MET A 207 -8.79 -11.29 9.43
N GLN A 208 -9.70 -10.40 9.83
CA GLN A 208 -10.58 -9.69 8.88
C GLN A 208 -9.80 -8.74 7.97
N VAL A 209 -8.82 -8.02 8.52
CA VAL A 209 -7.94 -7.17 7.72
C VAL A 209 -7.14 -8.01 6.71
N ALA A 210 -6.58 -9.15 7.13
CA ALA A 210 -5.86 -10.04 6.23
C ALA A 210 -6.72 -10.55 5.06
N LYS A 211 -7.99 -10.88 5.32
CA LYS A 211 -8.97 -11.26 4.28
C LYS A 211 -9.25 -10.12 3.32
N THR A 212 -9.33 -8.88 3.82
CA THR A 212 -9.57 -7.68 2.99
C THR A 212 -8.45 -7.49 1.95
N PHE A 213 -7.19 -7.76 2.31
CA PHE A 213 -6.07 -7.73 1.38
C PHE A 213 -5.91 -9.01 0.54
N GLY A 214 -6.85 -9.96 0.62
CA GLY A 214 -6.84 -11.20 -0.15
C GLY A 214 -5.82 -12.25 0.33
N TRP A 215 -5.26 -12.09 1.54
CA TRP A 215 -4.32 -13.07 2.09
C TRP A 215 -5.08 -14.29 2.62
N THR A 216 -4.85 -15.43 1.99
CA THR A 216 -5.49 -16.71 2.36
C THR A 216 -4.88 -17.35 3.61
N ARG A 217 -3.66 -16.95 3.99
CA ARG A 217 -2.95 -17.45 5.16
C ARG A 217 -2.33 -16.29 5.92
N ARG A 218 -2.48 -16.29 7.24
CA ARG A 218 -1.84 -15.35 8.17
C ARG A 218 -0.58 -16.01 8.73
N GLY A 219 0.51 -15.90 7.97
CA GLY A 219 1.83 -16.37 8.42
C GLY A 219 2.40 -15.49 9.53
N ALA A 220 3.50 -15.93 10.15
CA ALA A 220 4.13 -15.19 11.25
C ALA A 220 4.49 -13.74 10.90
N GLU A 221 4.89 -13.48 9.65
CA GLU A 221 5.22 -12.14 9.16
C GLU A 221 3.99 -11.22 9.07
N ILE A 222 2.89 -11.71 8.49
CA ILE A 222 1.62 -10.97 8.41
C ILE A 222 1.12 -10.68 9.82
N GLN A 223 1.19 -11.68 10.71
CA GLN A 223 0.74 -11.52 12.07
C GLN A 223 1.54 -10.47 12.83
N ALA A 224 2.87 -10.61 12.85
CA ALA A 224 3.75 -9.68 13.54
C ALA A 224 3.57 -8.24 13.02
N THR A 225 3.38 -8.07 11.71
CA THR A 225 3.17 -6.74 11.12
C THR A 225 1.84 -6.13 11.56
N LEU A 226 0.74 -6.88 11.48
CA LEU A 226 -0.57 -6.38 11.89
C LEU A 226 -0.64 -6.10 13.39
N ASP A 227 -0.06 -6.98 14.22
CA ASP A 227 -0.01 -6.80 15.67
C ASP A 227 0.78 -5.54 16.04
N ALA A 228 1.94 -5.32 15.43
CA ALA A 228 2.73 -4.12 15.68
C ALA A 228 1.96 -2.83 15.34
N ARG A 229 1.20 -2.84 14.24
CA ARG A 229 0.36 -1.70 13.83
C ARG A 229 -0.84 -1.50 14.75
N LEU A 230 -1.47 -2.58 15.19
CA LEU A 230 -2.56 -2.55 16.16
C LEU A 230 -2.10 -1.98 17.50
N GLU A 231 -0.96 -2.45 18.03
CA GLU A 231 -0.41 -1.91 19.28
C GLU A 231 -0.03 -0.43 19.14
N ALA A 232 0.51 0.00 17.99
CA ALA A 232 0.79 1.41 17.74
C ALA A 232 -0.49 2.26 17.72
N LEU A 233 -1.58 1.73 17.16
CA LEU A 233 -2.91 2.35 17.15
C LEU A 233 -3.52 2.46 18.55
N VAL A 234 -3.31 1.43 19.40
CA VAL A 234 -3.76 1.44 20.80
C VAL A 234 -2.94 2.43 21.63
N ALA A 235 -1.62 2.42 21.49
CA ALA A 235 -0.71 3.28 22.24
C ALA A 235 -0.99 4.78 22.03
N ARG A 236 -1.44 5.15 20.82
CA ARG A 236 -1.80 6.54 20.48
C ARG A 236 -3.27 6.89 20.71
N GLY A 237 -4.08 5.93 21.15
CA GLY A 237 -5.48 6.17 21.51
C GLY A 237 -6.49 6.13 20.36
N SER A 238 -6.09 5.84 19.11
CA SER A 238 -7.05 5.68 18.00
C SER A 238 -7.88 4.38 18.11
N LEU A 239 -7.33 3.37 18.78
CA LEU A 239 -8.05 2.15 19.18
C LEU A 239 -8.02 2.02 20.71
N THR A 240 -9.08 1.47 21.28
CA THR A 240 -9.16 1.19 22.73
C THR A 240 -9.22 -0.31 22.99
N ARG A 241 -8.53 -0.76 24.05
CA ARG A 241 -8.53 -2.14 24.50
C ARG A 241 -9.38 -2.29 25.76
N ALA A 242 -10.41 -3.13 25.69
CA ALA A 242 -11.29 -3.50 26.79
C ALA A 242 -11.21 -5.02 27.01
N GLY A 243 -10.27 -5.46 27.86
CA GLY A 243 -9.94 -6.88 28.00
C GLY A 243 -9.24 -7.39 26.74
N THR A 244 -9.79 -8.44 26.11
CA THR A 244 -9.31 -8.97 24.82
C THR A 244 -9.86 -8.21 23.61
N ASN A 245 -10.89 -7.39 23.82
CA ASN A 245 -11.60 -6.73 22.72
C ASN A 245 -10.95 -5.40 22.39
N ILE A 246 -10.85 -5.15 21.09
CA ILE A 246 -10.42 -3.91 20.45
C ILE A 246 -11.64 -3.21 19.89
N LYS A 247 -11.71 -1.90 20.11
CA LYS A 247 -12.76 -1.03 19.58
C LYS A 247 -12.14 0.22 18.98
N HIS A 248 -12.83 0.81 18.01
CA HIS A 248 -12.51 2.16 17.58
C HIS A 248 -12.65 3.13 18.76
N ALA A 249 -11.72 4.07 18.91
CA ALA A 249 -11.90 5.18 19.83
C ALA A 249 -12.89 6.17 19.21
N SER A 250 -14.18 5.88 19.33
CA SER A 250 -15.23 6.87 19.03
C SER A 250 -15.62 7.55 20.35
N GLU A 251 -15.60 8.88 20.34
CA GLU A 251 -15.98 9.82 21.43
C GLU A 251 -17.30 9.47 22.13
#